data_AF-A0A1J3DI68-F1
#
_entry.id   AF-A0A1J3DI68-F1
#
_cell.length_a   1.000
_cell.length_b   1.000
_cell.length_c   1.000
_cell.angle_alpha   90.00
_cell.angle_beta   90.00
_cell.angle_gamma   90.00
#
_symmetry.space_group_name_H-M   'P 1'
#
loop_
_entity.id
_entity.type
_entity.pdbx_description
1 polymer ?
#
loop_
_entity_poly.entity_id
_entity_poly.type
_entity_poly.pdbx_seq_one_letter_code
_entity_poly.pdbx_strand_id
1 'polypeptide(L)'
;ESQQGNVLNEHRGEKESKISLHEAYRLLKESISEIRSRGLNDPLIKPRVSLEVISELNRMITTNKKNTIGNSPSDSVLDKLPKSMKDEFLHQWTSIQELLRHYWSSYPITTTYLYTKVGKLKEAMSKTYSQLEAMKELEQSVLRHEFSLLVRPVQKTLDAAFEHYEADLQRRITKSHGGK
;
A
#
# COMPACT_ATOMS: atom_id res chain seq x y z
N GLU A 1 31.86 -36.16 -41.70
CA GLU A 1 32.34 -34.79 -42.04
C GLU A 1 31.15 -33.99 -42.58
N SER A 2 30.38 -33.37 -41.70
CA SER A 2 30.52 -31.97 -41.26
C SER A 2 30.00 -30.97 -42.29
N GLN A 3 28.67 -30.88 -42.40
CA GLN A 3 27.97 -29.74 -43.00
C GLN A 3 28.06 -28.55 -42.03
N GLN A 4 28.84 -27.54 -42.39
CA GLN A 4 28.85 -26.24 -41.71
C GLN A 4 27.65 -25.42 -42.18
N GLY A 5 26.57 -25.49 -41.41
CA GLY A 5 25.46 -24.55 -41.49
C GLY A 5 25.88 -23.20 -40.92
N ASN A 6 25.99 -22.21 -41.81
CA ASN A 6 26.25 -20.82 -41.49
C ASN A 6 25.03 -20.21 -40.79
N VAL A 7 25.03 -20.18 -39.45
CA VAL A 7 24.02 -19.44 -38.68
C VAL A 7 24.36 -17.96 -38.76
N LEU A 8 23.75 -17.28 -39.72
CA LEU A 8 23.61 -15.82 -39.74
C LEU A 8 22.88 -15.40 -38.47
N ASN A 9 23.65 -15.05 -37.45
CA ASN A 9 23.20 -14.35 -36.27
C ASN A 9 22.75 -12.95 -36.70
N GLU A 10 21.48 -12.80 -37.04
CA GLU A 10 20.81 -11.49 -37.09
C GLU A 10 20.86 -10.88 -35.69
N HIS A 11 21.93 -10.13 -35.42
CA HIS A 11 21.88 -9.09 -34.40
C HIS A 11 20.85 -8.08 -34.88
N ARG A 12 19.62 -8.27 -34.39
CA ARG A 12 18.55 -7.28 -34.39
C ARG A 12 19.09 -6.06 -33.65
N GLY A 13 19.68 -5.15 -34.43
CA GLY A 13 20.12 -3.86 -33.97
C GLY A 13 18.91 -3.12 -33.44
N GLU A 14 18.69 -3.20 -32.13
CA GLU A 14 17.93 -2.20 -31.40
C GLU A 14 18.66 -0.89 -31.65
N LYS A 15 18.16 -0.15 -32.64
CA LYS A 15 18.54 1.24 -32.85
C LYS A 15 18.12 1.96 -31.57
N GLU A 16 19.07 2.13 -30.66
CA GLU A 16 19.00 3.14 -29.61
C GLU A 16 18.66 4.46 -30.29
N SER A 17 17.38 4.80 -30.31
CA SER A 17 16.93 6.07 -30.81
C SER A 17 17.44 7.09 -29.80
N LYS A 18 18.58 7.72 -30.13
CA LYS A 18 19.12 8.88 -29.41
C LYS A 18 18.18 10.06 -29.63
N ILE A 19 17.00 9.99 -29.05
CA ILE A 19 16.08 11.11 -28.94
C ILE A 19 16.83 12.16 -28.12
N SER A 20 17.02 13.33 -28.71
CA SER A 20 17.66 14.44 -28.00
C SER A 20 16.83 14.80 -26.76
N LEU A 21 17.48 15.24 -25.68
CA LEU A 21 16.78 15.62 -24.44
C LEU A 21 15.67 16.65 -24.69
N HIS A 22 15.91 17.57 -25.63
CA HIS A 22 14.93 18.57 -26.05
C HIS A 22 13.71 17.93 -26.72
N GLU A 23 13.93 16.94 -27.58
CA GLU A 23 12.86 16.22 -28.26
C GLU A 23 12.09 15.30 -27.33
N ALA A 24 12.77 14.62 -26.39
CA ALA A 24 12.11 13.85 -25.34
C ALA A 24 11.20 14.75 -24.47
N TYR A 25 11.69 15.93 -24.09
CA TYR A 25 10.92 16.89 -23.31
C TYR A 25 9.71 17.42 -24.08
N ARG A 26 9.88 17.73 -25.38
CA ARG A 26 8.79 18.16 -26.26
C ARG A 26 7.70 17.08 -26.36
N LEU A 27 8.09 15.84 -26.65
CA LEU A 27 7.15 14.71 -26.76
C LEU A 27 6.40 14.45 -25.44
N LEU A 28 7.11 14.54 -24.30
CA LEU A 28 6.48 14.39 -22.99
C LEU A 28 5.45 15.50 -22.73
N LYS A 29 5.80 16.75 -23.05
CA LYS A 29 4.90 17.90 -22.87
C LYS A 29 3.65 17.79 -23.76
N GLU A 30 3.83 17.36 -25.00
CA GLU A 30 2.73 17.07 -25.94
C GLU A 30 1.83 15.95 -25.39
N SER A 31 2.41 14.84 -24.93
CA SER A 31 1.66 13.72 -24.32
C SER A 31 0.86 14.12 -23.08
N ILE A 32 1.45 14.91 -22.17
CA ILE A 32 0.73 15.41 -20.97
C ILE A 32 -0.43 16.33 -21.37
N SER A 33 -0.24 17.16 -22.40
CA SER A 33 -1.28 18.07 -22.91
C SER A 33 -2.43 17.30 -23.57
N GLU A 34 -2.12 16.21 -24.27
CA GLU A 34 -3.11 15.31 -24.85
C GLU A 34 -3.93 14.59 -23.77
N ILE A 35 -3.27 14.01 -22.75
CA ILE A 35 -3.94 13.35 -21.62
C ILE A 35 -4.87 14.33 -20.90
N ARG A 36 -4.45 15.59 -20.72
CA ARG A 36 -5.25 16.61 -20.04
C ARG A 36 -6.48 17.04 -20.85
N SER A 37 -6.41 17.01 -22.18
CA SER A 37 -7.51 17.44 -23.06
C SER A 37 -8.50 16.33 -23.38
N ARG A 38 -8.02 15.09 -23.55
CA ARG A 38 -8.84 13.94 -23.96
C ARG A 38 -9.14 12.96 -22.82
N GLY A 39 -8.46 13.08 -21.69
CA GLY A 39 -8.49 12.06 -20.64
C GLY A 39 -7.67 10.81 -21.01
N LEU A 40 -7.54 9.87 -20.07
CA LEU A 40 -6.95 8.56 -20.31
C LEU A 40 -7.99 7.68 -21.04
N ASN A 41 -7.97 7.72 -22.37
CA ASN A 41 -8.89 6.91 -23.20
C ASN A 41 -8.45 5.45 -23.34
N ASP A 42 -7.20 5.14 -23.00
CA ASP A 42 -6.67 3.78 -22.95
C ASP A 42 -6.60 3.36 -21.47
N PRO A 43 -7.24 2.25 -21.06
CA PRO A 43 -7.17 1.81 -19.67
C PRO A 43 -5.70 1.55 -19.29
N LEU A 44 -5.23 2.26 -18.26
CA LEU A 44 -3.89 2.14 -17.67
C LEU A 44 -3.46 0.67 -17.41
N ILE A 45 -4.45 -0.20 -17.22
CA ILE A 45 -4.29 -1.64 -17.10
C ILE A 45 -5.22 -2.30 -18.12
N LYS A 46 -4.67 -3.13 -19.02
CA LYS A 46 -5.47 -3.90 -19.97
C LYS A 46 -6.51 -4.73 -19.21
N PRO A 47 -7.81 -4.70 -19.60
CA PRO A 47 -8.88 -5.43 -18.91
C PRO A 47 -8.62 -6.93 -18.74
N ARG A 48 -7.82 -7.53 -19.62
CA ARG A 48 -7.41 -8.94 -19.53
C ARG A 48 -6.50 -9.22 -18.34
N VAL A 49 -5.59 -8.29 -18.03
CA VAL A 49 -4.63 -8.43 -16.92
C VAL A 49 -5.36 -8.28 -15.59
N SER A 50 -6.30 -7.35 -15.47
CA SER A 50 -7.13 -7.22 -14.27
C SER A 50 -8.01 -8.45 -14.04
N LEU A 51 -8.55 -9.06 -15.11
CA LEU A 51 -9.32 -10.31 -15.04
C LEU A 51 -8.48 -11.51 -14.58
N GLU A 52 -7.25 -11.65 -15.07
CA GLU A 52 -6.32 -12.72 -14.65
C GLU A 52 -5.97 -12.59 -13.17
N VAL A 53 -5.66 -11.38 -12.69
CA VAL A 53 -5.37 -11.11 -11.28
C VAL A 53 -6.57 -11.44 -10.38
N ILE A 54 -7.78 -11.02 -10.76
CA ILE A 54 -9.00 -11.30 -10.00
C ILE A 54 -9.30 -12.81 -9.96
N SER A 55 -9.11 -13.49 -11.09
CA SER A 55 -9.34 -14.94 -11.18
C SER A 55 -8.36 -15.72 -10.32
N GLU A 56 -7.10 -15.32 -10.30
CA GLU A 56 -6.07 -15.94 -9.47
C GLU A 56 -6.30 -15.68 -7.99
N LEU A 57 -6.69 -14.46 -7.61
CA LEU A 57 -7.09 -14.15 -6.23
C LEU A 57 -8.29 -15.00 -5.77
N ASN A 58 -9.32 -15.12 -6.59
CA ASN A 58 -10.48 -15.96 -6.29
C ASN A 58 -10.09 -17.43 -6.15
N ARG A 59 -9.18 -17.92 -7.01
CA ARG A 59 -8.63 -19.27 -6.93
C ARG A 59 -7.90 -19.48 -5.61
N MET A 60 -7.00 -18.57 -5.25
CA MET A 60 -6.23 -18.60 -3.99
C MET A 60 -7.12 -18.54 -2.75
N ILE A 61 -8.15 -17.70 -2.75
CA ILE A 61 -9.12 -17.61 -1.64
C ILE A 61 -9.90 -18.93 -1.52
N THR A 62 -10.30 -19.53 -2.64
CA THR A 62 -11.07 -20.78 -2.66
C THR A 62 -10.23 -21.98 -2.21
N THR A 63 -8.97 -22.09 -2.67
CA THR A 63 -8.06 -23.16 -2.24
C THR A 63 -7.60 -22.98 -0.80
N ASN A 64 -7.31 -21.75 -0.35
CA ASN A 64 -6.98 -21.49 1.04
C ASN A 64 -8.16 -21.77 1.97
N LYS A 65 -9.39 -21.40 1.57
CA LYS A 65 -10.62 -21.75 2.32
C LYS A 65 -10.81 -23.26 2.45
N LYS A 66 -10.48 -24.04 1.41
CA LYS A 66 -10.56 -25.51 1.46
C LYS A 66 -9.49 -26.13 2.37
N ASN A 67 -8.33 -25.50 2.51
CA ASN A 67 -7.23 -25.96 3.35
C ASN A 67 -7.34 -25.50 4.81
N THR A 68 -8.15 -24.49 5.13
CA THR A 68 -8.39 -24.01 6.50
C THR A 68 -9.68 -24.55 7.14
N ILE A 69 -10.59 -25.15 6.36
CA ILE A 69 -11.77 -25.90 6.88
C ILE A 69 -11.32 -27.32 7.28
N GLY A 70 -10.28 -27.38 8.12
CA GLY A 70 -9.64 -28.63 8.57
C GLY A 70 -9.42 -28.72 10.07
N ASN A 71 -9.47 -27.64 10.84
CA ASN A 71 -9.33 -27.69 12.31
C ASN A 71 -10.14 -26.55 12.99
N SER A 72 -11.07 -26.96 13.87
CA SER A 72 -11.82 -26.25 14.93
C SER A 72 -12.37 -24.81 14.70
N PRO A 73 -13.69 -24.54 14.88
CA PRO A 73 -14.25 -23.19 14.76
C PRO A 73 -14.14 -22.27 16.00
N SER A 74 -13.43 -22.64 17.08
CA SER A 74 -13.62 -21.98 18.39
C SER A 74 -12.35 -21.83 19.24
N ASP A 75 -11.29 -21.21 18.70
CA ASP A 75 -10.12 -20.75 19.49
C ASP A 75 -9.59 -19.40 18.98
N SER A 76 -10.49 -18.50 18.56
CA SER A 76 -10.06 -17.13 18.23
C SER A 76 -9.50 -16.48 19.48
N VAL A 77 -8.28 -15.94 19.40
CA VAL A 77 -7.66 -15.12 20.47
C VAL A 77 -8.62 -14.01 20.93
N LEU A 78 -9.47 -13.54 20.01
CA LEU A 78 -10.50 -12.54 20.24
C LEU A 78 -11.67 -13.02 21.11
N ASP A 79 -11.95 -14.32 21.16
CA ASP A 79 -13.04 -14.91 21.95
C ASP A 79 -12.64 -15.22 23.40
N LYS A 80 -11.35 -15.12 23.70
CA LYS A 80 -10.79 -15.25 25.05
C LYS A 80 -10.77 -13.93 25.82
N LEU A 81 -11.02 -12.81 25.14
CA LEU A 81 -11.10 -11.50 25.76
C LEU A 81 -12.47 -11.23 26.43
N PRO A 82 -12.50 -10.49 27.55
CA PRO A 82 -13.74 -9.93 28.09
C PRO A 82 -14.50 -9.13 27.02
N LYS A 83 -15.83 -9.31 26.97
CA LYS A 83 -16.68 -8.72 25.92
C LYS A 83 -16.51 -7.20 25.79
N SER A 84 -16.42 -6.47 26.90
CA SER A 84 -16.22 -5.01 26.89
C SER A 84 -14.91 -4.59 26.23
N MET A 85 -13.82 -5.31 26.50
CA MET A 85 -12.50 -5.03 25.94
C MET A 85 -12.43 -5.41 24.46
N LYS A 86 -13.07 -6.53 24.09
CA LYS A 86 -13.24 -6.93 22.69
C LYS A 86 -13.96 -5.84 21.89
N ASP A 87 -15.06 -5.32 22.40
CA ASP A 87 -15.84 -4.29 21.71
C ASP A 87 -15.04 -2.98 21.56
N GLU A 88 -14.32 -2.56 22.61
CA GLU A 88 -13.45 -1.39 22.57
C GLU A 88 -12.29 -1.56 21.58
N PHE A 89 -11.61 -2.72 21.61
CA PHE A 89 -10.54 -3.04 20.66
C PHE A 89 -11.04 -3.03 19.21
N LEU A 90 -12.19 -3.67 18.93
CA LEU A 90 -12.79 -3.69 17.60
C LEU A 90 -13.19 -2.29 17.12
N HIS A 91 -13.63 -1.42 18.03
CA HIS A 91 -13.91 -0.03 17.73
C HIS A 91 -12.64 0.75 17.35
N GLN A 92 -11.56 0.59 18.14
CA GLN A 92 -10.26 1.20 17.81
C GLN A 92 -9.71 0.67 16.49
N TRP A 93 -9.82 -0.64 16.26
CA TRP A 93 -9.40 -1.29 15.03
C TRP A 93 -10.10 -0.71 13.80
N THR A 94 -11.43 -0.63 13.84
CA THR A 94 -12.23 -0.06 12.74
C THR A 94 -11.82 1.39 12.46
N SER A 95 -11.61 2.17 13.52
CA SER A 95 -11.14 3.55 13.41
C SER A 95 -9.77 3.64 12.72
N ILE A 96 -8.83 2.77 13.10
CA ILE A 96 -7.48 2.71 12.49
C ILE A 96 -7.56 2.34 11.01
N GLN A 97 -8.41 1.36 10.65
CA GLN A 97 -8.59 0.97 9.25
C GLN A 97 -9.08 2.14 8.38
N GLU A 98 -10.08 2.89 8.85
CA GLU A 98 -10.58 4.06 8.11
C GLU A 98 -9.56 5.19 8.05
N LEU A 99 -8.84 5.47 9.15
CA LEU A 99 -7.76 6.45 9.16
C LEU A 99 -6.66 6.10 8.15
N LEU A 100 -6.23 4.84 8.12
CA LEU A 100 -5.24 4.36 7.16
C LEU A 100 -5.76 4.42 5.73
N ARG A 101 -7.02 4.04 5.48
CA ARG A 101 -7.63 4.15 4.15
C ARG A 101 -7.61 5.60 3.66
N HIS A 102 -8.02 6.53 4.52
CA HIS A 102 -7.98 7.96 4.19
C HIS A 102 -6.56 8.48 4.01
N TYR A 103 -5.60 7.99 4.80
CA TYR A 103 -4.19 8.34 4.67
C TYR A 103 -3.63 7.94 3.31
N TRP A 104 -3.73 6.65 2.95
CA TRP A 104 -3.20 6.14 1.69
C TRP A 104 -3.92 6.73 0.46
N SER A 105 -5.24 6.95 0.54
CA SER A 105 -6.00 7.60 -0.53
C SER A 105 -5.64 9.07 -0.77
N SER A 106 -4.93 9.72 0.17
CA SER A 106 -4.54 11.13 0.04
C SER A 106 -3.22 11.30 -0.74
N TYR A 107 -2.59 10.20 -1.16
CA TYR A 107 -1.38 10.23 -1.99
C TYR A 107 -1.68 9.99 -3.48
N PRO A 108 -0.91 10.62 -4.39
CA PRO A 108 0.16 11.57 -4.12
C PRO A 108 -0.38 12.92 -3.62
N ILE A 109 0.29 13.54 -2.65
CA ILE A 109 -0.13 14.85 -2.13
C ILE A 109 0.25 15.93 -3.15
N THR A 110 -0.71 16.29 -3.98
CA THR A 110 -0.60 17.29 -5.06
C THR A 110 -1.09 18.68 -4.66
N THR A 111 -1.80 18.81 -3.53
CA THR A 111 -2.41 20.06 -3.07
C THR A 111 -2.12 20.33 -1.60
N THR A 112 -2.16 21.61 -1.21
CA THR A 112 -2.04 22.04 0.20
C THR A 112 -3.16 21.48 1.08
N TYR A 113 -4.36 21.30 0.51
CA TYR A 113 -5.46 20.61 1.19
C TYR A 113 -5.09 19.17 1.56
N LEU A 114 -4.54 18.39 0.62
CA LEU A 114 -4.11 17.02 0.91
C LEU A 114 -2.97 16.99 1.93
N TYR A 115 -2.06 17.97 1.88
CA TYR A 115 -0.96 18.08 2.85
C TYR A 115 -1.48 18.26 4.28
N THR A 116 -2.36 19.25 4.48
CA THR A 116 -3.00 19.50 5.78
C THR A 116 -3.86 18.32 6.24
N LYS A 117 -4.56 17.65 5.33
CA LYS A 117 -5.33 16.44 5.63
C LYS A 117 -4.45 15.30 6.12
N VAL A 118 -3.34 15.01 5.43
CA VAL A 118 -2.41 13.94 5.82
C VAL A 118 -1.77 14.22 7.18
N GLY A 119 -1.41 15.48 7.48
CA GLY A 119 -0.93 15.86 8.81
C GLY A 119 -1.95 15.55 9.92
N LYS A 120 -3.21 15.94 9.74
CA LYS A 120 -4.29 15.62 10.70
C LYS A 120 -4.55 14.12 10.84
N LEU A 121 -4.48 13.37 9.73
CA LEU A 121 -4.61 11.91 9.75
C LEU A 121 -3.45 11.27 10.54
N LYS A 122 -2.23 11.78 10.38
CA LYS A 122 -1.07 11.33 11.17
C LYS A 122 -1.30 11.58 12.66
N GLU A 123 -1.76 12.76 13.05
CA GLU A 123 -2.08 13.07 14.46
C GLU A 123 -3.16 12.15 15.03
N ALA A 124 -4.24 11.92 14.27
CA ALA A 124 -5.31 11.01 14.67
C ALA A 124 -4.81 9.57 14.84
N MET A 125 -4.00 9.07 13.89
CA MET A 125 -3.35 7.76 13.97
C MET A 125 -2.44 7.65 15.19
N SER A 126 -1.64 8.68 15.50
CA SER A 126 -0.79 8.71 16.69
C SER A 126 -1.61 8.66 17.99
N LYS A 127 -2.72 9.40 18.06
CA LYS A 127 -3.62 9.36 19.23
C LYS A 127 -4.19 7.97 19.46
N THR A 128 -4.68 7.32 18.42
CA THR A 128 -5.23 5.96 18.53
C THR A 128 -4.14 4.92 18.85
N TYR A 129 -2.92 5.09 18.34
CA TYR A 129 -1.77 4.26 18.73
C TYR A 129 -1.53 4.32 20.25
N SER A 130 -1.51 5.52 20.84
CA SER A 130 -1.32 5.68 22.29
C SER A 130 -2.46 5.07 23.11
N GLN A 131 -3.71 5.16 22.63
CA GLN A 131 -4.85 4.51 23.28
C GLN A 131 -4.71 2.98 23.28
N LEU A 132 -4.19 2.41 22.19
CA LEU A 132 -3.95 0.98 22.06
C LEU A 132 -2.85 0.47 23.02
N GLU A 133 -1.78 1.24 23.20
CA GLU A 133 -0.75 0.95 24.21
C GLU A 133 -1.29 1.11 25.65
N ALA A 134 -2.14 2.10 25.90
CA ALA A 134 -2.77 2.25 27.21
C ALA A 134 -3.65 1.04 27.56
N MET A 135 -4.44 0.53 26.61
CA MET A 135 -5.25 -0.67 26.80
C MET A 135 -4.40 -1.90 27.16
N LYS A 136 -3.20 -2.02 26.57
CA LYS A 136 -2.25 -3.10 26.87
C LYS A 136 -1.68 -3.03 28.29
N GLU A 137 -1.51 -1.84 28.84
CA GLU A 137 -0.98 -1.66 30.20
C GLU A 137 -2.04 -1.82 31.31
N LEU A 138 -3.31 -1.58 30.99
CA LEU A 138 -4.44 -1.74 31.92
C LEU A 138 -4.79 -3.20 32.26
N GLU A 139 -4.13 -4.18 31.63
CA GLU A 139 -4.49 -5.59 31.75
C GLU A 139 -3.69 -6.34 32.83
N GLN A 140 -4.41 -7.04 33.72
CA GLN A 140 -3.87 -8.03 34.66
C GLN A 140 -3.30 -9.24 33.88
N SER A 141 -2.18 -9.77 34.37
CA SER A 141 -1.16 -10.58 33.67
C SER A 141 -1.57 -11.79 32.81
N VAL A 142 -2.84 -12.23 32.81
CA VAL A 142 -3.27 -13.49 32.18
C VAL A 142 -3.54 -13.36 30.68
N LEU A 143 -3.98 -12.20 30.18
CA LEU A 143 -4.37 -12.00 28.77
C LEU A 143 -3.40 -11.12 27.97
N ARG A 144 -2.38 -10.54 28.61
CA ARG A 144 -1.41 -9.63 27.97
C ARG A 144 -0.76 -10.22 26.71
N HIS A 145 -0.47 -11.53 26.71
CA HIS A 145 0.11 -12.19 25.56
C HIS A 145 -0.88 -12.26 24.40
N GLU A 146 -2.12 -12.64 24.68
CA GLU A 146 -3.21 -12.75 23.70
C GLU A 146 -3.56 -11.39 23.11
N PHE A 147 -3.69 -10.36 23.94
CA PHE A 147 -3.89 -8.99 23.48
C PHE A 147 -2.71 -8.47 22.66
N SER A 148 -1.47 -8.77 23.06
CA SER A 148 -0.27 -8.40 22.29
C SER A 148 -0.25 -9.02 20.89
N LEU A 149 -0.75 -10.25 20.73
CA LEU A 149 -0.87 -10.88 19.40
C LEU A 149 -1.87 -10.13 18.50
N LEU A 150 -2.95 -9.60 19.07
CA LEU A 150 -3.95 -8.81 18.35
C LEU A 150 -3.45 -7.41 17.99
N VAL A 151 -2.71 -6.77 18.90
CA VAL A 151 -2.23 -5.40 18.77
C VAL A 151 -1.05 -5.27 17.80
N ARG A 152 -0.13 -6.24 17.78
CA ARG A 152 1.11 -6.17 16.98
C ARG A 152 0.89 -5.88 15.47
N PRO A 153 -0.03 -6.55 14.76
CA PRO A 153 -0.28 -6.25 13.35
C PRO A 153 -0.77 -4.82 13.13
N VAL A 154 -1.57 -4.30 14.06
CA VAL A 154 -2.08 -2.93 14.03
C VAL A 154 -0.94 -1.93 14.16
N GLN A 155 -0.07 -2.14 15.15
CA GLN A 155 1.10 -1.30 15.40
C GLN A 155 2.02 -1.25 14.20
N LYS A 156 2.37 -2.42 13.64
CA LYS A 156 3.20 -2.50 12.42
C LYS A 156 2.62 -1.69 11.27
N THR A 157 1.29 -1.70 11.11
CA THR A 157 0.65 -0.97 10.01
C THR A 157 0.71 0.55 10.24
N LEU A 158 0.55 0.99 11.49
CA LEU A 158 0.69 2.39 11.88
C LEU A 158 2.15 2.87 11.77
N ASP A 159 3.10 2.06 12.22
CA ASP A 159 4.55 2.35 12.12
C ASP A 159 4.96 2.54 10.66
N ALA A 160 4.54 1.65 9.77
CA ALA A 160 4.79 1.79 8.32
C ALA A 160 4.18 3.08 7.75
N ALA A 161 3.01 3.50 8.23
CA ALA A 161 2.40 4.76 7.82
C ALA A 161 3.20 5.98 8.32
N PHE A 162 3.72 5.92 9.56
CA PHE A 162 4.58 6.97 10.12
C PHE A 162 5.93 7.06 9.40
N GLU A 163 6.60 5.93 9.15
CA GLU A 163 7.83 5.89 8.35
C GLU A 163 7.61 6.47 6.96
N HIS A 164 6.49 6.11 6.30
CA HIS A 164 6.14 6.69 5.00
C HIS A 164 5.94 8.21 5.06
N TYR A 165 5.28 8.71 6.12
CA TYR A 165 5.05 10.15 6.32
C TYR A 165 6.37 10.90 6.47
N GLU A 166 7.28 10.41 7.32
CA GLU A 166 8.59 11.02 7.55
C GLU A 166 9.46 10.99 6.30
N ALA A 167 9.49 9.86 5.59
CA ALA A 167 10.20 9.75 4.32
C ALA A 167 9.65 10.74 3.27
N ASP A 168 8.33 10.90 3.20
CA ASP A 168 7.70 11.86 2.29
C ASP A 168 8.01 13.31 2.67
N LEU A 169 7.99 13.63 3.96
CA LEU A 169 8.35 14.95 4.48
C LEU A 169 9.81 15.30 4.12
N GLN A 170 10.75 14.37 4.36
CA GLN A 170 12.15 14.54 4.01
C GLN A 170 12.34 14.75 2.51
N ARG A 171 11.66 13.96 1.65
CA ARG A 171 11.69 14.13 0.19
C ARG A 171 11.20 15.52 -0.26
N ARG A 172 10.19 16.08 0.41
CA ARG A 172 9.68 17.43 0.07
C ARG A 172 10.66 18.52 0.47
N ILE A 173 11.27 18.39 1.65
CA ILE A 173 12.26 19.35 2.14
C ILE A 173 13.48 19.36 1.21
N THR A 174 14.01 18.20 0.83
CA THR A 174 15.18 18.11 -0.06
C THR A 174 14.89 18.64 -1.47
N LYS A 175 13.71 18.37 -2.03
CA LYS A 175 13.26 18.95 -3.31
C LYS A 175 13.12 20.47 -3.26
N SER A 176 12.70 21.03 -2.13
CA SER A 176 12.60 22.48 -1.95
C SER A 176 13.98 23.15 -1.79
N HIS A 177 15.00 22.44 -1.31
CA HIS A 177 16.35 22.97 -1.11
C HIS A 177 17.29 22.77 -2.31
N GLY A 178 17.06 21.74 -3.14
CA GLY A 178 17.83 21.48 -4.37
C GLY A 178 17.38 22.28 -5.60
N GLY A 179 16.45 23.22 -5.44
CA GLY A 179 15.94 24.11 -6.49
C GLY A 179 16.48 25.55 -6.40
N LYS A 180 17.60 25.76 -5.71
CA LYS A 180 18.31 27.04 -5.65
C LYS A 180 19.64 26.96 -6.40
#